data_AF-A0A6A5Y9B9-F1
#
_entry.id   AF-A0A6A5Y9B9-F1
#
_cell.length_a   1.000
_cell.length_b   1.000
_cell.length_c   1.000
_cell.angle_alpha   90.00
_cell.angle_beta   90.00
_cell.angle_gamma   90.00
#
_symmetry.space_group_name_H-M   'P 1'
#
loop_
_entity.id
_entity.type
_entity.pdbx_description
1 polymer ?
#
loop_
_entity_poly.entity_id
_entity_poly.type
_entity_poly.pdbx_seq_one_letter_code
_entity_poly.pdbx_strand_id
1 'polypeptide(L)'
;MAGTSLHYFHKLEVEALALIAEGNLPGLAQKVEEAKQQRKELIEMDKEIEQKGDEVEQALKELHQRMKELEQVAKEFEQMRKDIKQIGKDIGEMGKEDRKEKRKEIEQKGKEIEQKFSEMEQKKKEIGPIYLGMDRKSIEVKEMRKEFLQKARETLQKYREIQQECNEERQRRKVA
;
A
#
# COMPACT_ATOMS: atom_id res chain seq x y z
N MET A 1 -23.09 24.37 -9.94
CA MET A 1 -23.70 24.60 -8.61
C MET A 1 -22.69 25.32 -7.70
N ALA A 2 -22.46 26.61 -7.91
CA ALA A 2 -21.46 27.40 -7.19
C ALA A 2 -22.04 28.22 -6.00
N GLY A 3 -23.28 27.96 -5.60
CA GLY A 3 -24.04 28.84 -4.71
C GLY A 3 -23.93 28.60 -3.20
N THR A 4 -23.27 27.54 -2.74
CA THR A 4 -23.35 27.13 -1.32
C THR A 4 -22.20 27.64 -0.45
N SER A 5 -21.12 28.15 -1.05
CA SER A 5 -19.90 28.55 -0.32
C SER A 5 -20.06 29.87 0.44
N LEU A 6 -20.72 30.89 -0.13
CA LEU A 6 -20.78 32.24 0.48
C LEU A 6 -21.81 32.41 1.61
N HIS A 7 -22.90 31.62 1.61
CA HIS A 7 -23.92 31.72 2.66
C HIS A 7 -23.49 31.03 3.98
N TYR A 8 -22.44 30.20 3.91
CA TYR A 8 -21.91 29.39 5.01
C TYR A 8 -20.97 30.17 5.95
N PHE A 9 -20.27 31.19 5.45
CA PHE A 9 -19.34 32.00 6.25
C PHE A 9 -20.05 32.96 7.22
N HIS A 10 -21.24 33.45 6.87
CA HIS A 10 -21.96 34.44 7.69
C HIS A 10 -22.67 33.85 8.92
N LYS A 11 -22.66 32.52 9.07
CA LYS A 11 -23.32 31.83 10.19
C LYS A 11 -22.34 31.35 11.28
N LEU A 12 -21.07 31.13 10.91
CA LEU A 12 -19.95 30.90 11.83
C LEU A 12 -19.73 32.10 12.78
N GLU A 13 -19.92 33.33 12.29
CA GLU A 13 -19.87 34.54 13.13
C GLU A 13 -21.02 34.60 14.15
N VAL A 14 -22.19 34.05 13.85
CA VAL A 14 -23.39 34.29 14.66
C VAL A 14 -23.57 33.28 15.80
N GLU A 15 -22.97 32.09 15.73
CA GLU A 15 -22.96 31.12 16.84
C GLU A 15 -21.80 31.36 17.82
N ALA A 16 -20.65 31.88 17.36
CA ALA A 16 -19.68 32.50 18.26
C ALA A 16 -20.35 33.62 19.09
N LEU A 17 -21.23 34.41 18.47
CA LEU A 17 -22.01 35.47 19.15
C LEU A 17 -23.15 34.94 20.05
N ALA A 18 -23.67 33.72 19.86
CA ALA A 18 -24.76 33.14 20.66
C ALA A 18 -24.29 32.48 21.97
N LEU A 19 -23.08 31.91 21.96
CA LEU A 19 -22.44 31.37 23.15
C LEU A 19 -21.77 32.47 24.00
N ILE A 20 -21.46 33.60 23.36
CA ILE A 20 -21.22 34.89 24.02
C ILE A 20 -22.52 35.43 24.67
N ALA A 21 -23.70 35.16 24.11
CA ALA A 21 -25.00 35.64 24.62
C ALA A 21 -25.61 34.79 25.76
N GLU A 22 -25.18 33.55 25.97
CA GLU A 22 -25.65 32.64 27.04
C GLU A 22 -24.77 32.60 28.29
N GLY A 23 -23.53 33.09 28.21
CA GLY A 23 -22.52 32.94 29.26
C GLY A 23 -21.99 31.50 29.46
N ASN A 24 -22.54 30.48 28.78
CA ASN A 24 -22.08 29.08 28.85
C ASN A 24 -20.85 28.80 27.96
N LEU A 25 -19.82 29.63 28.15
CA LEU A 25 -18.50 29.49 27.56
C LEU A 25 -17.84 28.11 27.82
N PRO A 26 -18.03 27.46 28.99
CA PRO A 26 -17.39 26.18 29.27
C PRO A 26 -17.88 25.02 28.39
N GLY A 27 -19.20 24.89 28.17
CA GLY A 27 -19.75 23.80 27.36
C GLY A 27 -19.37 23.89 25.89
N LEU A 28 -19.25 25.11 25.36
CA LEU A 28 -18.74 25.32 24.01
C LEU A 28 -17.25 25.00 23.89
N ALA A 29 -16.47 25.51 24.85
CA ALA A 29 -15.04 25.25 24.91
C ALA A 29 -14.79 23.73 24.93
N GLN A 30 -15.60 22.96 25.68
CA GLN A 30 -15.49 21.51 25.73
C GLN A 30 -15.77 20.83 24.36
N LYS A 31 -16.90 21.14 23.70
CA LYS A 31 -17.20 20.55 22.38
C LYS A 31 -16.17 20.93 21.31
N VAL A 32 -15.63 22.16 21.37
CA VAL A 32 -14.55 22.62 20.49
C VAL A 32 -13.24 21.87 20.75
N GLU A 33 -12.88 21.64 22.01
CA GLU A 33 -11.70 20.85 22.35
C GLU A 33 -11.83 19.38 21.94
N GLU A 34 -13.02 18.77 22.10
CA GLU A 34 -13.29 17.41 21.60
C GLU A 34 -13.14 17.31 20.07
N ALA A 35 -13.65 18.29 19.32
CA ALA A 35 -13.49 18.35 17.87
C ALA A 35 -12.02 18.56 17.43
N LYS A 36 -11.26 19.39 18.18
CA LYS A 36 -9.82 19.56 17.96
C LYS A 36 -9.06 18.27 18.21
N GLN A 37 -9.42 17.52 19.25
CA GLN A 37 -8.78 16.25 19.57
C GLN A 37 -9.07 15.19 18.50
N GLN A 38 -10.33 15.04 18.07
CA GLN A 38 -10.70 14.13 16.97
C GLN A 38 -9.98 14.48 15.67
N ARG A 39 -9.80 15.79 15.37
CA ARG A 39 -9.03 16.24 14.22
C ARG A 39 -7.55 15.86 14.31
N LYS A 40 -6.94 15.94 15.50
CA LYS A 40 -5.54 15.50 15.70
C LYS A 40 -5.41 14.00 15.44
N GLU A 41 -6.31 13.19 15.99
CA GLU A 41 -6.32 11.75 15.77
C GLU A 41 -6.49 11.37 14.29
N LEU A 42 -7.34 12.10 13.55
CA LEU A 42 -7.47 11.91 12.09
C LEU A 42 -6.16 12.22 11.35
N ILE A 43 -5.46 13.29 11.72
CA ILE A 43 -4.18 13.64 11.12
C ILE A 43 -3.11 12.57 11.41
N GLU A 44 -3.12 11.98 12.61
CA GLU A 44 -2.18 10.92 12.99
C GLU A 44 -2.46 9.63 12.21
N MET A 45 -3.73 9.20 12.11
CA MET A 45 -4.08 8.02 11.31
C MET A 45 -3.78 8.21 9.82
N ASP A 46 -4.00 9.41 9.26
CA ASP A 46 -3.69 9.71 7.86
C ASP A 46 -2.18 9.55 7.58
N LYS A 47 -1.34 10.03 8.49
CA LYS A 47 0.12 9.83 8.42
C LYS A 47 0.51 8.35 8.52
N GLU A 48 -0.14 7.58 9.38
CA GLU A 48 0.14 6.15 9.51
C GLU A 48 -0.24 5.38 8.23
N ILE A 49 -1.39 5.72 7.63
CA ILE A 49 -1.83 5.17 6.34
C ILE A 49 -0.82 5.52 5.24
N GLU A 50 -0.34 6.76 5.19
CA GLU A 50 0.67 7.21 4.22
C GLU A 50 1.98 6.41 4.37
N GLN A 51 2.51 6.30 5.59
CA GLN A 51 3.72 5.52 5.87
C GLN A 51 3.59 4.05 5.46
N LYS A 52 2.44 3.43 5.76
CA LYS A 52 2.17 2.03 5.38
C LYS A 52 1.99 1.88 3.87
N GLY A 53 1.45 2.89 3.20
CA GLY A 53 1.42 2.98 1.75
C GLY A 53 2.82 2.97 1.13
N ASP A 54 3.73 3.79 1.67
CA ASP A 54 5.13 3.85 1.23
C ASP A 54 5.86 2.50 1.43
N GLU A 55 5.63 1.82 2.56
CA GLU A 55 6.18 0.48 2.82
C GLU A 55 5.71 -0.54 1.76
N VAL A 56 4.44 -0.47 1.34
CA VAL A 56 3.89 -1.36 0.30
C VAL A 56 4.53 -1.04 -1.06
N GLU A 57 4.72 0.24 -1.39
CA GLU A 57 5.37 0.65 -2.64
C GLU A 57 6.83 0.18 -2.71
N GLN A 58 7.57 0.28 -1.60
CA GLN A 58 8.94 -0.22 -1.52
C GLN A 58 9.01 -1.73 -1.72
N ALA A 59 8.13 -2.49 -1.07
CA ALA A 59 8.05 -3.94 -1.24
C ALA A 59 7.73 -4.34 -2.70
N LEU A 60 6.87 -3.58 -3.39
CA LEU A 60 6.59 -3.76 -4.82
C LEU A 60 7.84 -3.57 -5.70
N LYS A 61 8.65 -2.56 -5.40
CA LYS A 61 9.90 -2.30 -6.13
C LYS A 61 10.90 -3.44 -5.95
N GLU A 62 11.07 -3.93 -4.72
CA GLU A 62 11.94 -5.08 -4.43
C GLU A 62 11.47 -6.35 -5.13
N LEU A 63 10.17 -6.63 -5.09
CA LEU A 63 9.57 -7.77 -5.78
C LEU A 63 9.84 -7.71 -7.29
N HIS A 64 9.61 -6.55 -7.90
CA HIS A 64 9.84 -6.35 -9.33
C HIS A 64 11.31 -6.59 -9.70
N GLN A 65 12.26 -6.15 -8.86
CA GLN A 65 13.68 -6.39 -9.07
C GLN A 65 14.02 -7.89 -8.99
N ARG A 66 13.48 -8.62 -8.00
CA ARG A 66 13.69 -10.07 -7.87
C ARG A 66 13.07 -10.87 -9.02
N MET A 67 11.93 -10.43 -9.56
CA MET A 67 11.34 -11.04 -10.76
C MET A 67 12.25 -10.87 -11.98
N LYS A 68 12.86 -9.70 -12.19
CA LYS A 68 13.83 -9.48 -13.27
C LYS A 68 15.04 -10.40 -13.15
N GLU A 69 15.57 -10.57 -11.94
CA GLU A 69 16.67 -11.51 -11.72
C GLU A 69 16.29 -12.96 -12.03
N LEU A 70 15.07 -13.37 -11.69
CA LEU A 70 14.57 -14.71 -12.00
C LEU A 70 14.41 -14.91 -13.51
N GLU A 71 13.94 -13.89 -14.23
CA GLU A 71 13.86 -13.90 -15.70
C GLU A 71 15.25 -14.02 -16.33
N GLN A 72 16.27 -13.35 -15.77
CA GLN A 72 17.65 -13.45 -16.25
C GLN A 72 18.21 -14.87 -16.07
N VAL A 73 18.02 -15.48 -14.89
CA VAL A 73 18.43 -16.87 -14.65
C VAL A 73 17.72 -17.81 -15.63
N ALA A 74 16.42 -17.61 -15.90
CA ALA A 74 15.69 -18.42 -16.88
C ALA A 74 16.27 -18.31 -18.31
N LYS A 75 16.69 -17.11 -18.74
CA LYS A 75 17.35 -16.92 -20.05
C LYS A 75 18.70 -17.62 -20.13
N GLU A 76 19.51 -17.57 -19.06
CA GLU A 76 20.77 -18.30 -18.97
C GLU A 76 20.54 -19.81 -19.10
N PHE A 77 19.49 -20.33 -18.47
CA PHE A 77 19.07 -21.72 -18.61
C PHE A 77 18.75 -22.15 -20.05
N GLU A 78 17.96 -21.35 -20.75
CA GLU A 78 17.63 -21.61 -22.15
C GLU A 78 18.88 -21.65 -23.03
N GLN A 79 19.85 -20.76 -22.77
CA GLN A 79 21.11 -20.74 -23.48
C GLN A 79 21.94 -22.00 -23.21
N MET A 80 22.11 -22.39 -21.94
CA MET A 80 22.83 -23.62 -21.58
C MET A 80 22.18 -24.86 -22.23
N ARG A 81 20.85 -24.91 -22.31
CA ARG A 81 20.14 -26.02 -22.98
C ARG A 81 20.42 -26.08 -24.48
N LYS A 82 20.50 -24.92 -25.16
CA LYS A 82 20.90 -24.84 -26.57
C LYS A 82 22.33 -25.31 -26.77
N ASP A 83 23.24 -24.88 -25.91
CA ASP A 83 24.64 -25.28 -25.93
C ASP A 83 24.81 -26.79 -25.79
N ILE A 84 24.15 -27.42 -24.81
CA ILE A 84 24.20 -28.88 -24.64
C ILE A 84 23.65 -29.60 -25.87
N LYS A 85 22.56 -29.11 -26.45
CA LYS A 85 21.99 -29.68 -27.68
C LYS A 85 22.99 -29.59 -28.84
N GLN A 86 23.73 -28.49 -28.96
CA GLN A 86 24.76 -28.35 -29.99
C GLN A 86 25.93 -29.32 -29.75
N ILE A 87 26.45 -29.38 -28.53
CA ILE A 87 27.52 -30.32 -28.17
C ILE A 87 27.10 -31.77 -28.46
N GLY A 88 25.85 -32.12 -28.17
CA GLY A 88 25.30 -33.44 -28.48
C GLY A 88 25.29 -33.77 -29.98
N LYS A 89 25.03 -32.76 -30.85
CA LYS A 89 25.15 -32.93 -32.31
C LYS A 89 26.60 -33.14 -32.72
N ASP A 90 27.51 -32.29 -32.24
CA ASP A 90 28.94 -32.39 -32.56
C ASP A 90 29.48 -33.80 -32.21
N ILE A 91 29.09 -34.35 -31.06
CA ILE A 91 29.47 -35.72 -30.64
C ILE A 91 28.94 -36.80 -31.59
N GLY A 92 27.74 -36.61 -32.15
CA GLY A 92 27.13 -37.55 -33.09
C GLY A 92 27.87 -37.62 -34.42
N GLU A 93 28.58 -36.55 -34.79
CA GLU A 93 29.32 -36.40 -36.04
C GLU A 93 30.80 -36.85 -35.93
N MET A 94 31.31 -37.14 -34.72
CA MET A 94 32.70 -37.51 -34.46
C MET A 94 33.00 -39.03 -34.38
N GLY A 95 34.27 -39.39 -34.65
CA GLY A 95 34.84 -40.73 -34.44
C GLY A 95 34.82 -41.20 -32.97
N LYS A 96 35.14 -42.48 -32.70
CA LYS A 96 35.08 -43.04 -31.33
C LYS A 96 36.13 -42.45 -30.36
N GLU A 97 37.32 -42.09 -30.85
CA GLU A 97 38.43 -41.62 -30.01
C GLU A 97 38.30 -40.14 -29.55
N ASP A 98 37.63 -39.28 -30.33
CA ASP A 98 37.47 -37.84 -30.00
C ASP A 98 36.35 -37.53 -28.98
N ARG A 99 35.56 -38.54 -28.58
CA ARG A 99 34.37 -38.34 -27.76
C ARG A 99 34.63 -38.15 -26.26
N LYS A 100 35.84 -38.43 -25.78
CA LYS A 100 36.13 -38.41 -24.33
C LYS A 100 36.14 -37.00 -23.75
N GLU A 101 36.73 -36.04 -24.46
CA GLU A 101 36.84 -34.65 -24.00
C GLU A 101 35.49 -33.93 -24.03
N LYS A 102 34.74 -34.09 -25.13
CA LYS A 102 33.37 -33.57 -25.25
C LYS A 102 32.38 -34.16 -24.23
N ARG A 103 32.55 -35.42 -23.80
CA ARG A 103 31.77 -35.98 -22.68
C ARG A 103 32.05 -35.28 -21.34
N LYS A 104 33.30 -34.90 -21.07
CA LYS A 104 33.66 -34.13 -19.87
C LYS A 104 33.06 -32.72 -19.92
N GLU A 105 33.06 -32.08 -21.09
CA GLU A 105 32.43 -30.78 -21.30
C GLU A 105 30.91 -30.83 -21.01
N ILE A 106 30.21 -31.87 -21.50
CA ILE A 106 28.79 -32.10 -21.16
C ILE A 106 28.60 -32.29 -19.66
N GLU A 107 29.45 -33.09 -19.01
CA GLU A 107 29.34 -33.35 -17.57
C GLU A 107 29.52 -32.06 -16.76
N GLN A 108 30.47 -31.20 -17.16
CA GLN A 108 30.67 -29.88 -16.53
C GLN A 108 29.45 -28.98 -16.73
N LYS A 109 28.95 -28.83 -17.96
CA LYS A 109 27.72 -28.05 -18.22
C LYS A 109 26.49 -28.61 -17.50
N GLY A 110 26.41 -29.93 -17.33
CA GLY A 110 25.37 -30.57 -16.52
C GLY A 110 25.41 -30.12 -15.05
N LYS A 111 26.60 -30.06 -14.45
CA LYS A 111 26.79 -29.55 -13.08
C LYS A 111 26.46 -28.06 -12.96
N GLU A 112 26.82 -27.25 -13.96
CA GLU A 112 26.46 -25.82 -14.00
C GLU A 112 24.94 -25.62 -14.06
N ILE A 113 24.24 -26.43 -14.86
CA ILE A 113 22.76 -26.45 -14.93
C ILE A 113 22.16 -26.82 -13.57
N GLU A 114 22.67 -27.86 -12.90
CA GLU A 114 22.19 -28.26 -11.58
C GLU A 114 22.36 -27.13 -10.55
N GLN A 115 23.52 -26.47 -10.54
CA GLN A 115 23.80 -25.33 -9.66
C GLN A 115 22.83 -24.18 -9.90
N LYS A 116 22.68 -23.76 -11.16
CA LYS A 116 21.74 -22.70 -11.54
C LYS A 116 20.30 -23.06 -11.17
N PHE A 117 19.95 -24.36 -11.16
CA PHE A 117 18.58 -24.80 -10.92
C PHE A 117 18.29 -24.68 -9.43
N SER A 118 19.27 -25.06 -8.61
CA SER A 118 19.26 -24.80 -7.18
C SER A 118 19.15 -23.30 -6.87
N GLU A 119 19.90 -22.43 -7.56
CA GLU A 119 19.78 -20.97 -7.40
C GLU A 119 18.37 -20.47 -7.74
N MET A 120 17.79 -20.92 -8.85
CA MET A 120 16.42 -20.57 -9.25
C MET A 120 15.39 -21.01 -8.20
N GLU A 121 15.50 -22.24 -7.71
CA GLU A 121 14.59 -22.80 -6.71
C GLU A 121 14.69 -22.03 -5.37
N GLN A 122 15.90 -21.60 -4.98
CA GLN A 122 16.10 -20.72 -3.83
C GLN A 122 15.43 -19.36 -4.04
N LYS A 123 15.67 -18.68 -5.17
CA LYS A 123 15.04 -17.38 -5.48
C LYS A 123 13.51 -17.49 -5.50
N LYS A 124 12.95 -18.57 -6.04
CA LYS A 124 11.51 -18.83 -6.04
C LYS A 124 10.94 -18.97 -4.62
N LYS A 125 11.67 -19.65 -3.73
CA LYS A 125 11.30 -19.76 -2.31
C LYS A 125 11.35 -18.43 -1.57
N GLU A 126 12.26 -17.52 -1.95
CA GLU A 126 12.33 -16.17 -1.37
C GLU A 126 11.17 -15.26 -1.81
N ILE A 127 10.68 -15.41 -3.05
CA ILE A 127 9.61 -14.56 -3.61
C ILE A 127 8.24 -14.84 -2.96
N GLY A 128 7.93 -16.10 -2.64
CA GLY A 128 6.63 -16.49 -2.08
C GLY A 128 6.24 -15.72 -0.81
N PRO A 129 7.10 -15.69 0.22
CA PRO A 129 6.86 -14.90 1.44
C PRO A 129 6.68 -13.41 1.20
N ILE A 130 7.40 -12.82 0.24
CA ILE A 130 7.27 -11.40 -0.11
C ILE A 130 5.87 -11.10 -0.65
N TYR A 131 5.37 -11.93 -1.57
CA TYR A 131 4.00 -11.82 -2.08
C TYR A 131 2.95 -11.89 -0.97
N LEU A 132 3.04 -12.90 -0.10
CA LEU A 132 2.11 -13.06 1.02
C LEU A 132 2.18 -11.89 2.01
N GLY A 133 3.38 -11.40 2.29
CA GLY A 133 3.59 -10.22 3.14
C GLY A 133 2.96 -8.97 2.54
N MET A 134 3.10 -8.76 1.22
CA MET A 134 2.48 -7.64 0.51
C MET A 134 0.95 -7.73 0.50
N ASP A 135 0.39 -8.90 0.21
CA ASP A 135 -1.06 -9.09 0.23
C ASP A 135 -1.62 -8.77 1.62
N ARG A 136 -0.94 -9.22 2.68
CA ARG A 136 -1.30 -8.92 4.06
C ARG A 136 -1.26 -7.41 4.35
N LYS A 137 -0.14 -6.74 4.03
CA LYS A 137 -0.01 -5.28 4.21
C LYS A 137 -1.04 -4.51 3.39
N SER A 138 -1.36 -4.96 2.17
CA SER A 138 -2.39 -4.33 1.32
C SER A 138 -3.77 -4.44 1.94
N ILE A 139 -4.11 -5.58 2.55
CA ILE A 139 -5.36 -5.77 3.30
C ILE A 139 -5.37 -4.86 4.52
N GLU A 140 -4.29 -4.81 5.30
CA GLU A 140 -4.16 -3.93 6.47
C GLU A 140 -4.38 -2.46 6.11
N VAL A 141 -3.72 -1.95 5.06
CA VAL A 141 -3.92 -0.57 4.57
C VAL A 141 -5.35 -0.32 4.14
N LYS A 142 -6.00 -1.29 3.47
CA LYS A 142 -7.41 -1.15 3.07
C LYS A 142 -8.35 -1.08 4.27
N GLU A 143 -8.12 -1.89 5.30
CA GLU A 143 -8.94 -1.86 6.52
C GLU A 143 -8.71 -0.57 7.30
N MET A 144 -7.45 -0.14 7.52
CA MET A 144 -7.16 1.16 8.16
C MET A 144 -7.83 2.32 7.42
N ARG A 145 -7.82 2.29 6.08
CA ARG A 145 -8.48 3.34 5.28
C ARG A 145 -10.01 3.31 5.44
N LYS A 146 -10.62 2.13 5.58
CA LYS A 146 -12.06 2.03 5.87
C LYS A 146 -12.37 2.62 7.25
N GLU A 147 -11.58 2.27 8.26
CA GLU A 147 -11.72 2.80 9.62
C GLU A 147 -11.56 4.32 9.65
N PHE A 148 -10.53 4.85 8.98
CA PHE A 148 -10.33 6.29 8.81
C PHE A 148 -11.55 6.96 8.16
N LEU A 149 -12.06 6.42 7.05
CA LEU A 149 -13.23 6.97 6.35
C LEU A 149 -14.50 6.89 7.20
N GLN A 150 -14.62 5.89 8.06
CA GLN A 150 -15.73 5.75 8.99
C GLN A 150 -15.63 6.82 10.09
N LYS A 151 -14.46 6.96 10.72
CA LYS A 151 -14.23 7.97 11.77
C LYS A 151 -14.36 9.39 11.25
N ALA A 152 -13.90 9.64 10.02
CA ALA A 152 -14.09 10.91 9.32
C ALA A 152 -15.59 11.19 9.08
N ARG A 153 -16.37 10.18 8.66
CA ARG A 153 -17.83 10.30 8.50
C ARG A 153 -18.54 10.59 9.81
N GLU A 154 -18.17 9.90 10.89
CA GLU A 154 -18.74 10.13 12.22
C GLU A 154 -18.40 11.53 12.74
N THR A 155 -17.16 11.98 12.56
CA THR A 155 -16.72 13.34 12.91
C THR A 155 -17.52 14.37 12.10
N LEU A 156 -17.70 14.17 10.80
CA LEU A 156 -18.53 15.02 9.94
C LEU A 156 -20.01 14.99 10.33
N GLN A 157 -20.52 13.85 10.79
CA GLN A 157 -21.88 13.72 11.25
C GLN A 157 -22.10 14.44 12.58
N LYS A 158 -21.23 14.24 13.57
CA LYS A 158 -21.25 15.01 14.82
C LYS A 158 -21.17 16.50 14.54
N TYR A 159 -20.32 16.90 13.60
CA TYR A 159 -20.26 18.28 13.15
C TYR A 159 -21.60 18.76 12.56
N ARG A 160 -22.27 17.95 11.72
CA ARG A 160 -23.62 18.25 11.19
C ARG A 160 -24.72 18.26 12.24
N GLU A 161 -24.67 17.38 13.23
CA GLU A 161 -25.61 17.32 14.35
C GLU A 161 -25.45 18.57 15.22
N ILE A 162 -24.21 18.95 15.54
CA ILE A 162 -23.90 20.22 16.20
C ILE A 162 -24.43 21.39 15.36
N GLN A 163 -24.28 21.35 14.03
CA GLN A 163 -24.88 22.35 13.13
C GLN A 163 -26.42 22.37 13.20
N GLN A 164 -27.10 21.22 13.26
CA GLN A 164 -28.56 21.14 13.35
C GLN A 164 -29.09 21.59 14.71
N GLU A 165 -28.50 21.14 15.82
CA GLU A 165 -28.83 21.58 17.18
C GLU A 165 -28.70 23.10 17.30
N CYS A 166 -27.61 23.68 16.80
CA CYS A 166 -27.44 25.13 16.80
C CYS A 166 -28.48 25.83 15.91
N ASN A 167 -28.86 25.24 14.78
CA ASN A 167 -29.91 25.78 13.91
C ASN A 167 -31.28 25.80 14.59
N GLU A 168 -31.67 24.74 15.28
CA GLU A 168 -32.96 24.62 15.99
C GLU A 168 -33.04 25.59 17.17
N GLU A 169 -31.99 25.68 17.97
CA GLU A 169 -31.95 26.55 19.16
C GLU A 169 -31.97 28.03 18.79
N ARG A 170 -31.32 28.39 17.67
CA ARG A 170 -31.39 29.75 17.10
C ARG A 170 -32.81 30.11 16.64
N GLN A 171 -33.61 29.16 16.18
CA GLN A 171 -35.02 29.42 15.85
C GLN A 171 -35.83 29.67 17.11
N ARG A 172 -35.67 28.86 18.16
CA ARG A 172 -36.39 29.02 19.43
C ARG A 172 -36.23 30.42 20.04
N ARG A 173 -35.01 30.98 20.00
CA ARG A 173 -34.72 32.32 20.53
C ARG A 173 -35.28 33.50 19.75
N LYS A 174 -35.67 33.30 18.49
CA LYS A 174 -36.28 34.36 17.68
C LYS A 174 -37.80 34.49 17.90
N VAL A 175 -38.41 33.51 18.57
CA VAL A 175 -39.86 33.42 18.81
C VAL A 175 -40.21 33.65 20.29
N ALA A 176 -39.21 33.68 21.16
CA ALA A 176 -39.31 34.01 22.59
C ALA A 176 -39.01 35.50 22.83
#